data_AF-A0A3C0PGK6-F1
#
_entry.id   AF-A0A3C0PGK6-F1
#
_cell.length_a   1.000
_cell.length_b   1.000
_cell.length_c   1.000
_cell.angle_alpha   90.00
_cell.angle_beta   90.00
_cell.angle_gamma   90.00
#
_symmetry.space_group_name_H-M   'P 1'
#
loop_
_entity.id
_entity.type
_entity.pdbx_description
1 polymer ?
#
loop_
_entity_poly.entity_id
_entity_poly.type
_entity_poly.pdbx_seq_one_letter_code
_entity_poly.pdbx_strand_id
1 'polypeptide(L)'
;MDDSTLVSFLSESYDQQLGWYEELSDLCQKTLSRLILSRGNVAVVMDNFNRKQKILDLIVEERNRISGPVLLWQERKKSITASEETTDLDALFARTASAIKKFLDNEEQLKAYLENVTHKVH
;
A
#
# COMPACT_ATOMS: atom_id res chain seq x y z
N MET A 1 -16.75 -21.04 2.71
CA MET A 1 -16.84 -19.65 3.20
C MET A 1 -18.18 -19.10 2.73
N ASP A 2 -19.06 -18.82 3.68
CA ASP A 2 -20.29 -18.05 3.44
C ASP A 2 -19.95 -16.58 3.16
N ASP A 3 -20.94 -15.81 2.71
CA ASP A 3 -20.72 -14.45 2.23
C ASP A 3 -20.34 -13.48 3.37
N SER A 4 -20.90 -13.64 4.58
CA SER A 4 -20.56 -12.80 5.73
C SER A 4 -19.11 -13.05 6.17
N THR A 5 -18.69 -14.31 6.27
CA THR A 5 -17.29 -14.67 6.55
C THR A 5 -16.35 -14.15 5.47
N LEU A 6 -16.76 -14.18 4.20
CA LEU A 6 -15.94 -13.67 3.09
C LEU A 6 -15.76 -12.15 3.17
N VAL A 7 -16.84 -11.41 3.43
CA VAL A 7 -16.82 -9.95 3.57
C VAL A 7 -15.97 -9.53 4.76
N SER A 8 -16.15 -10.15 5.92
CA SER A 8 -15.35 -9.88 7.12
C SER A 8 -13.86 -10.16 6.88
N PHE A 9 -13.53 -11.33 6.31
CA PHE A 9 -12.15 -11.72 6.02
C PHE A 9 -11.46 -10.75 5.05
N LEU A 10 -12.16 -10.33 3.98
CA LEU A 10 -11.62 -9.36 3.03
C LEU A 10 -11.50 -7.97 3.65
N SER A 11 -12.43 -7.57 4.52
CA SER A 11 -12.38 -6.28 5.21
C SER A 11 -11.13 -6.19 6.10
N GLU A 12 -10.87 -7.21 6.92
CA GLU A 12 -9.67 -7.27 7.76
C GLU A 12 -8.38 -7.18 6.93
N SER A 13 -8.32 -7.94 5.83
CA SER A 13 -7.17 -7.93 4.94
C SER A 13 -6.92 -6.58 4.28
N TYR A 14 -7.97 -5.94 3.76
CA TYR A 14 -7.83 -4.67 3.05
C TYR A 14 -7.59 -3.50 4.01
N ASP A 15 -8.08 -3.56 5.25
CA ASP A 15 -7.77 -2.57 6.29
C ASP A 15 -6.28 -2.65 6.66
N GLN A 16 -5.75 -3.86 6.81
CA GLN A 16 -4.33 -4.08 7.03
C GLN A 16 -3.48 -3.58 5.85
N GLN A 17 -3.87 -3.90 4.61
CA GLN A 17 -3.18 -3.40 3.42
C GLN A 17 -3.23 -1.89 3.30
N LEU A 18 -4.36 -1.25 3.64
CA LEU A 18 -4.48 0.20 3.67
C LEU A 18 -3.44 0.82 4.61
N GLY A 19 -3.32 0.31 5.84
CA GLY A 19 -2.32 0.78 6.79
C GLY A 19 -0.88 0.65 6.26
N TRP A 20 -0.56 -0.45 5.58
CA TRP A 20 0.74 -0.65 4.95
C TRP A 20 1.02 0.35 3.82
N TYR A 21 0.05 0.63 2.95
CA TYR A 21 0.22 1.62 1.87
C TYR A 21 0.34 3.06 2.39
N GLU A 22 -0.34 3.38 3.47
CA GLU A 22 -0.18 4.65 4.17
C GLU A 22 1.23 4.77 4.78
N GLU A 23 1.73 3.70 5.43
CA GLU A 23 3.10 3.66 5.96
C GLU A 23 4.15 3.78 4.83
N LEU A 24 3.97 3.08 3.71
CA LEU A 24 4.85 3.21 2.54
C LEU A 24 4.88 4.64 2.01
N SER A 25 3.72 5.29 1.93
CA SER A 25 3.61 6.68 1.48
C SER A 25 4.39 7.63 2.40
N ASP A 26 4.24 7.46 3.71
CA ASP A 26 4.96 8.24 4.73
C ASP A 26 6.48 7.99 4.69
N LEU A 27 6.92 6.74 4.52
CA LEU A 27 8.34 6.40 4.36
C LEU A 27 8.96 7.09 3.13
N CYS A 28 8.27 7.12 1.99
CA CYS A 28 8.73 7.84 0.81
C CYS A 28 8.90 9.34 1.10
N GLN A 29 7.92 9.98 1.73
CA GLN A 29 7.97 11.40 2.08
C GLN A 29 9.07 11.71 3.08
N LYS A 30 9.20 10.93 4.16
CA LYS A 30 10.28 11.06 5.15
C LYS A 30 11.66 10.91 4.51
N THR A 31 11.80 9.96 3.58
CA THR A 31 13.05 9.76 2.84
C THR A 31 13.37 10.96 1.96
N LEU A 32 12.39 11.44 1.19
CA LEU A 32 12.54 12.63 0.35
C LEU A 32 12.92 13.87 1.17
N SER A 33 12.21 14.15 2.26
CA SER A 33 12.52 15.29 3.14
C SER A 33 13.93 15.20 3.74
N ARG A 34 14.37 14.01 4.15
CA ARG A 34 15.72 13.78 4.68
C ARG A 34 16.80 13.98 3.62
N LEU A 35 16.55 13.55 2.39
CA LEU A 35 17.47 13.77 1.27
C LEU A 35 17.59 15.27 0.94
N ILE A 36 16.49 16.02 0.98
CA ILE A 36 16.46 17.48 0.73
C ILE A 36 17.17 18.29 1.82
N LEU A 37 16.95 17.99 3.10
CA LEU A 37 17.43 18.81 4.25
C LEU A 37 18.95 18.68 4.56
N SER A 38 19.68 17.94 3.75
CA SER A 38 21.14 17.84 3.69
C SER A 38 21.87 16.81 4.58
N ARG A 39 22.95 16.31 3.97
CA ARG A 39 24.12 15.56 4.48
C ARG A 39 23.92 14.14 4.97
N GLY A 40 23.29 13.30 4.15
CA GLY A 40 23.74 11.91 4.04
C GLY A 40 23.84 11.14 5.37
N ASN A 41 22.82 11.23 6.23
CA ASN A 41 22.62 10.15 7.19
C ASN A 41 22.08 8.93 6.42
N VAL A 42 23.00 8.33 5.66
CA VAL A 42 22.74 7.20 4.78
C VAL A 42 22.15 6.05 5.59
N ALA A 43 22.58 5.86 6.84
CA ALA A 43 22.03 4.83 7.72
C ALA A 43 20.50 4.98 7.89
N VAL A 44 20.04 6.18 8.18
CA VAL A 44 18.62 6.48 8.40
C VAL A 44 17.80 6.39 7.10
N VAL A 45 18.40 6.72 5.95
CA VAL A 45 17.79 6.54 4.63
C VAL A 45 17.70 5.05 4.28
N MET A 46 18.77 4.29 4.55
CA MET A 46 18.82 2.84 4.36
C MET A 46 17.83 2.11 5.26
N ASP A 47 17.65 2.55 6.51
CA ASP A 47 16.64 2.01 7.41
C ASP A 47 15.22 2.20 6.86
N ASN A 48 14.93 3.38 6.28
CA ASN A 48 13.65 3.61 5.61
C ASN A 48 13.46 2.68 4.41
N PHE A 49 14.50 2.45 3.59
CA PHE A 49 14.43 1.51 2.47
C PHE A 49 14.25 0.06 2.93
N ASN A 50 14.95 -0.36 3.98
CA ASN A 50 14.79 -1.69 4.56
C ASN A 50 13.38 -1.90 5.12
N ARG A 51 12.82 -0.88 5.79
CA ARG A 51 11.43 -0.91 6.26
C ARG A 51 10.45 -0.96 5.10
N LYS A 52 10.65 -0.15 4.06
CA LYS A 52 9.85 -0.18 2.82
C LYS A 52 9.84 -1.58 2.22
N GLN A 53 11.00 -2.23 2.09
CA GLN A 53 11.11 -3.57 1.54
C GLN A 53 10.31 -4.59 2.36
N LYS A 54 10.46 -4.58 3.70
CA LYS A 54 9.69 -5.48 4.58
C LYS A 54 8.18 -5.32 4.42
N ILE A 55 7.69 -4.08 4.27
CA ILE A 55 6.26 -3.84 4.06
C ILE A 55 5.81 -4.34 2.68
N LEU A 56 6.63 -4.16 1.64
CA LEU A 56 6.33 -4.70 0.31
C LEU A 56 6.24 -6.23 0.34
N ASP A 57 7.13 -6.89 1.07
CA ASP A 57 7.10 -8.35 1.23
C ASP A 57 5.80 -8.80 1.92
N LEU A 58 5.39 -8.12 3.00
CA LEU A 58 4.11 -8.36 3.67
C LEU A 58 2.90 -8.17 2.74
N ILE A 59 2.92 -7.12 1.92
CA ILE A 59 1.86 -6.87 0.93
C ILE A 59 1.79 -8.00 -0.10
N VAL A 60 2.93 -8.52 -0.56
CA VAL A 60 2.97 -9.62 -1.53
C VAL A 60 2.44 -10.91 -0.90
N GLU A 61 2.88 -11.24 0.31
CA GLU A 61 2.38 -12.38 1.07
C GLU A 61 0.86 -12.30 1.27
N GLU A 62 0.38 -11.13 1.67
CA GLU A 62 -1.04 -10.90 1.92
C GLU A 62 -1.87 -10.99 0.64
N ARG A 63 -1.44 -10.36 -0.45
CA ARG A 63 -2.09 -10.47 -1.77
C ARG A 63 -2.17 -11.92 -2.24
N ASN A 64 -1.13 -12.70 -2.02
CA ASN A 64 -1.15 -14.13 -2.32
C ASN A 64 -2.17 -14.86 -1.44
N ARG A 65 -2.19 -14.58 -0.14
CA ARG A 65 -3.13 -15.16 0.84
C ARG A 65 -4.59 -14.89 0.47
N ILE A 66 -4.92 -13.69 0.00
CA ILE A 66 -6.30 -13.31 -0.32
C ILE A 66 -6.70 -13.51 -1.79
N SER A 67 -5.80 -13.97 -2.66
CA SER A 67 -6.08 -14.13 -4.08
C SER A 67 -7.35 -14.96 -4.38
N GLY A 68 -7.49 -16.12 -3.74
CA GLY A 68 -8.69 -16.96 -3.84
C GLY A 68 -9.96 -16.29 -3.30
N PRO A 69 -9.96 -15.78 -2.06
CA PRO A 69 -11.07 -14.99 -1.51
C PRO A 69 -11.50 -13.81 -2.39
N VAL A 70 -10.56 -13.07 -2.98
CA VAL A 70 -10.89 -11.97 -3.91
C VAL A 70 -11.60 -12.48 -5.16
N LEU A 71 -11.15 -13.59 -5.75
CA LEU A 71 -11.83 -14.20 -6.90
C LEU A 71 -13.26 -14.62 -6.53
N LEU A 72 -13.44 -15.30 -5.40
CA LEU A 72 -14.75 -15.68 -4.89
C LEU A 72 -15.66 -14.46 -4.68
N TRP A 73 -15.12 -13.35 -4.18
CA TRP A 73 -15.86 -12.10 -4.04
C TRP A 73 -16.27 -11.53 -5.40
N GLN A 74 -15.37 -11.49 -6.39
CA GLN A 74 -15.72 -10.98 -7.73
C GLN A 74 -16.82 -11.79 -8.41
N GLU A 75 -16.85 -13.11 -8.20
CA GLU A 75 -17.89 -14.00 -8.72
C GLU A 75 -19.25 -13.75 -8.05
N ARG A 76 -19.26 -13.49 -6.73
CA ARG A 76 -20.49 -13.46 -5.92
C ARG A 76 -21.05 -12.07 -5.65
N LYS A 77 -20.24 -11.00 -5.73
CA LYS A 77 -20.65 -9.65 -5.32
C LYS A 77 -21.90 -9.10 -6.01
N LYS A 78 -22.25 -9.60 -7.20
CA LYS A 78 -23.46 -9.22 -7.93
C LYS A 78 -24.73 -9.91 -7.42
N SER A 79 -24.59 -11.04 -6.74
CA SER A 79 -25.69 -11.84 -6.20
C SER A 79 -25.87 -11.65 -4.69
N ILE A 80 -24.88 -11.10 -4.00
CA ILE A 80 -24.97 -10.76 -2.58
C ILE A 80 -25.91 -9.57 -2.43
N THR A 81 -26.86 -9.68 -1.50
CA THR A 81 -27.77 -8.56 -1.19
C THR A 81 -26.96 -7.43 -0.59
N ALA A 82 -27.13 -6.22 -1.14
CA ALA A 82 -26.45 -5.05 -0.63
C ALA A 82 -26.78 -4.86 0.86
N SER A 83 -25.74 -4.84 1.68
CA SER A 83 -25.75 -4.59 3.10
C SER A 83 -24.74 -3.48 3.43
N GLU A 84 -24.82 -2.95 4.66
CA GLU A 84 -23.84 -1.99 5.19
C GLU A 84 -22.42 -2.56 5.08
N GLU A 85 -22.23 -3.82 5.48
CA GLU A 85 -20.93 -4.52 5.44
C GLU A 85 -20.34 -4.61 4.02
N THR A 86 -21.17 -4.91 3.01
CA THR A 86 -20.70 -4.95 1.61
C THR A 86 -20.36 -3.56 1.07
N THR A 87 -21.07 -2.53 1.55
CA THR A 87 -20.83 -1.14 1.16
C THR A 87 -19.53 -0.62 1.78
N ASP A 88 -19.29 -0.96 3.05
CA ASP A 88 -18.06 -0.63 3.76
C ASP A 88 -16.85 -1.30 3.13
N LEU A 89 -16.98 -2.57 2.71
CA LEU A 89 -15.93 -3.28 1.98
C LEU A 89 -15.60 -2.60 0.65
N ASP A 90 -16.61 -2.19 -0.13
CA ASP A 90 -16.38 -1.46 -1.39
C ASP A 90 -15.72 -0.09 -1.15
N ALA A 91 -16.12 0.63 -0.10
CA ALA A 91 -15.48 1.87 0.31
C ALA A 91 -14.02 1.64 0.73
N LEU A 92 -13.74 0.54 1.42
CA LEU A 92 -12.39 0.15 1.81
C LEU A 92 -11.51 -0.20 0.61
N PHE A 93 -12.06 -0.88 -0.42
CA PHE A 93 -11.34 -1.08 -1.68
C PHE A 93 -10.97 0.25 -2.35
N ALA A 94 -11.90 1.21 -2.39
CA ALA A 94 -11.66 2.51 -2.97
C ALA A 94 -10.58 3.30 -2.19
N ARG A 95 -10.63 3.27 -0.85
CA ARG A 95 -9.60 3.88 0.01
C ARG A 95 -8.23 3.24 -0.20
N THR A 96 -8.18 1.91 -0.24
CA THR A 96 -6.94 1.16 -0.50
C THR A 96 -6.36 1.50 -1.87
N ALA A 97 -7.20 1.57 -2.92
CA ALA A 97 -6.76 1.98 -4.25
C ALA A 97 -6.21 3.42 -4.27
N SER A 98 -6.83 4.34 -3.52
CA SER A 98 -6.35 5.70 -3.36
C SER A 98 -4.98 5.75 -2.65
N ALA A 99 -4.80 4.96 -1.58
CA ALA A 99 -3.54 4.86 -0.86
C ALA A 99 -2.42 4.26 -1.73
N ILE A 100 -2.72 3.23 -2.54
CA ILE A 100 -1.80 2.68 -3.54
C ILE A 100 -1.35 3.77 -4.51
N LYS A 101 -2.30 4.53 -5.08
CA LYS A 101 -1.97 5.61 -6.02
C LYS A 101 -1.07 6.67 -5.37
N LYS A 102 -1.41 7.11 -4.16
CA LYS A 102 -0.59 8.07 -3.41
C LYS A 102 0.82 7.55 -3.14
N PHE A 103 0.96 6.28 -2.78
CA PHE A 103 2.26 5.65 -2.61
C PHE A 103 3.08 5.69 -3.90
N LEU A 104 2.50 5.30 -5.03
CA LEU A 104 3.16 5.32 -6.34
C LEU A 104 3.57 6.75 -6.75
N ASP A 105 2.69 7.73 -6.53
CA ASP A 105 3.01 9.15 -6.80
C ASP A 105 4.19 9.64 -5.95
N ASN A 106 4.24 9.26 -4.66
CA ASN A 106 5.34 9.59 -3.77
C ASN A 106 6.63 8.85 -4.14
N GLU A 107 6.54 7.60 -4.62
CA GLU A 107 7.70 6.86 -5.11
C GLU A 107 8.30 7.51 -6.34
N GLU A 108 7.47 7.89 -7.32
CA GLU A 108 7.93 8.53 -8.55
C GLU A 108 8.62 9.87 -8.23
N GLN A 109 8.09 10.65 -7.29
CA GLN A 109 8.75 11.86 -6.80
C GLN A 109 10.12 11.58 -6.16
N LEU A 110 10.21 10.56 -5.31
CA LEU A 110 11.47 10.16 -4.68
C LEU A 110 12.49 9.71 -5.72
N LYS A 111 12.06 8.91 -6.69
CA LYS A 111 12.89 8.43 -7.80
C LYS A 111 13.42 9.59 -8.64
N ALA A 112 12.54 10.50 -9.08
CA ALA A 112 12.92 11.67 -9.85
C ALA A 112 13.91 12.57 -9.08
N TYR A 113 13.74 12.71 -7.77
CA TYR A 113 14.70 13.45 -6.95
C TYR A 113 16.08 12.79 -6.94
N LEU A 114 16.14 11.47 -6.70
CA LEU A 114 17.39 10.72 -6.68
C LEU A 114 18.13 10.81 -8.03
N GLU A 115 17.42 10.63 -9.14
CA GLU A 115 17.97 10.76 -10.50
C GLU A 115 18.55 12.15 -10.75
N ASN A 116 17.82 13.21 -10.36
CA ASN A 116 18.28 14.59 -10.50
C ASN A 116 19.52 14.90 -9.64
N VAL A 117 19.65 14.28 -8.47
CA VAL A 117 20.85 14.45 -7.63
C VAL A 117 22.03 13.69 -8.21
N THR A 118 21.84 12.48 -8.75
CA THR A 118 22.93 11.69 -9.34
C THR A 118 23.45 12.29 -10.66
N HIS A 119 22.57 12.88 -11.48
CA HIS A 119 22.99 13.54 -12.73
C HIS A 119 23.76 14.85 -12.54
N LYS A 120 23.67 15.49 -11.36
CA LYS A 120 24.46 16.70 -11.04
C LYS A 120 25.90 16.41 -10.59
N VAL A 121 26.27 15.13 -10.43
CA VAL A 121 27.59 14.68 -9.94
C VAL A 121 28.48 14.16 -11.08
N HIS A 122 28.05 14.33 -12.33
CA HIS A 122 28.86 14.17 -13.55
C HIS A 122 28.93 15.50 -14.30
#